data_AF-Q9BJF9-F1
#
_entry.id   AF-Q9BJF9-F1
#
_cell.length_a   1.000
_cell.length_b   1.000
_cell.length_c   1.000
_cell.angle_alpha   90.00
_cell.angle_beta   90.00
_cell.angle_gamma   90.00
#
_symmetry.space_group_name_H-M   'P 1'
#
loop_
_entity.id
_entity.type
_entity.pdbx_description
1 polymer ?
#
loop_
_entity_poly.entity_id
_entity_poly.type
_entity_poly.pdbx_seq_one_letter_code
_entity_poly.pdbx_strand_id
1 'polypeptide(L)' 'RLHLCSHNLESIDTTSTTHKLLAEVCMAANYEAQSLIRYHGKHKETNNESQLCTVL' A
#
# COMPACT_ATOMS: atom_id res chain seq x y z
N ARG A 1 7.73 12.72 4.37
CA ARG A 1 7.58 11.45 5.13
C ARG A 1 6.36 10.75 4.55
N LEU A 2 6.54 9.61 3.87
CA LEU A 2 5.42 8.80 3.37
C LEU A 2 4.68 8.24 4.59
N HIS A 3 3.35 8.31 4.62
CA HIS A 3 2.55 7.77 5.72
C HIS A 3 2.02 6.40 5.28
N LEU A 4 2.89 5.39 5.33
CA LEU A 4 2.58 4.02 4.89
C LEU A 4 1.51 3.39 5.80
N CYS A 5 0.54 2.68 5.21
CA CYS A 5 -0.50 1.95 5.94
C CYS A 5 0.03 0.62 6.51
N SER A 6 0.91 0.67 7.52
CA SER A 6 1.61 -0.50 8.08
C SER A 6 1.23 -0.89 9.52
N HIS A 7 0.19 -0.28 10.10
CA HIS A 7 -0.16 -0.49 11.52
C HIS A 7 -0.38 -1.97 11.89
N ASN A 8 -0.97 -2.76 10.99
CA ASN A 8 -1.17 -4.19 11.21
C ASN A 8 0.16 -4.98 11.25
N LEU A 9 1.21 -4.47 10.60
CA LEU A 9 2.56 -5.02 10.65
C LEU A 9 3.33 -4.61 11.92
N GLU A 10 2.92 -3.55 12.63
CA GLU A 10 3.57 -3.12 13.88
C GLU A 10 3.30 -4.08 15.05
N SER A 11 2.18 -4.81 14.99
CA SER A 11 1.73 -5.73 16.04
C SER A 11 1.86 -7.21 15.66
N ILE A 12 2.51 -7.52 14.53
CA ILE A 12 2.69 -8.90 14.10
C ILE A 12 3.78 -9.58 14.95
N ASP A 13 3.51 -10.82 15.37
CA ASP A 13 4.51 -11.64 16.06
C ASP A 13 5.63 -12.01 15.08
N THR A 14 6.90 -11.84 15.49
CA THR A 14 8.10 -12.17 14.70
C THR A 14 8.21 -13.66 14.38
N THR A 15 7.44 -14.51 15.08
CA THR A 15 7.34 -15.95 14.86
C THR A 15 6.12 -16.36 14.03
N SER A 16 5.35 -15.41 13.49
CA SER A 16 4.18 -15.69 12.65
C SER A 16 4.54 -16.62 11.48
N THR A 17 3.71 -17.64 11.26
CA THR A 17 3.87 -18.56 10.13
C THR A 17 3.71 -17.83 8.80
N THR A 18 4.34 -18.33 7.74
CA THR A 18 4.39 -17.69 6.41
C THR A 18 3.03 -17.23 5.89
N HIS A 19 1.97 -18.00 6.13
CA HIS A 19 0.62 -17.65 5.70
C HIS A 19 0.02 -16.45 6.45
N LYS A 20 0.30 -16.32 7.75
CA LYS A 20 -0.16 -15.17 8.55
C LYS A 20 0.57 -13.90 8.12
N LEU A 21 1.89 -13.97 7.95
CA LEU A 21 2.67 -12.84 7.44
C LEU A 21 2.19 -12.39 6.05
N LEU A 22 1.95 -13.34 5.15
CA LEU A 22 1.44 -13.02 3.81
C LEU A 22 0.08 -12.31 3.86
N ALA A 23 -0.85 -12.79 4.69
CA ALA A 23 -2.15 -12.15 4.85
C ALA A 23 -2.03 -10.71 5.36
N GLU A 24 -1.18 -10.47 6.36
CA GLU A 24 -0.95 -9.13 6.91
C GLU A 24 -0.33 -8.17 5.88
N VAL A 25 0.66 -8.65 5.11
CA VAL A 25 1.28 -7.86 4.04
C VAL A 25 0.27 -7.54 2.93
N CYS A 26 -0.55 -8.51 2.52
CA CYS A 26 -1.59 -8.27 1.50
C CYS A 26 -2.65 -7.27 1.98
N MET A 27 -3.04 -7.32 3.26
CA MET A 27 -3.98 -6.35 3.84
C MET A 27 -3.38 -4.93 3.84
N ALA A 28 -2.12 -4.78 4.27
CA ALA A 28 -1.42 -3.49 4.25
C ALA A 28 -1.35 -2.92 2.81
N ALA A 29 -0.96 -3.74 1.84
CA ALA A 29 -0.90 -3.35 0.43
C ALA A 29 -2.26 -2.92 -0.14
N ASN A 30 -3.34 -3.61 0.23
CA ASN A 30 -4.69 -3.24 -0.19
C ASN A 30 -5.13 -1.88 0.38
N TYR A 31 -4.85 -1.60 1.66
CA TYR A 31 -5.15 -0.30 2.26
C TYR A 31 -4.35 0.84 1.62
N GLU A 32 -3.05 0.61 1.39
CA GLU A 32 -2.19 1.58 0.71
C GLU A 32 -2.70 1.87 -0.71
N ALA A 33 -3.05 0.82 -1.47
CA ALA A 33 -3.63 0.97 -2.80
C ALA A 33 -4.95 1.77 -2.77
N GLN A 34 -5.85 1.51 -1.82
CA GLN A 34 -7.10 2.29 -1.70
C GLN A 34 -6.86 3.77 -1.35
N SER A 35 -5.81 4.07 -0.58
CA SER A 35 -5.38 5.44 -0.30
C SER A 35 -4.89 6.14 -1.58
N LEU A 36 -4.11 5.44 -2.41
CA LEU A 36 -3.51 5.98 -3.64
C LEU A 36 -4.48 6.05 -4.83
N ILE A 37 -5.42 5.10 -4.97
CA ILE A 37 -6.38 5.05 -6.10
C ILE A 37 -7.23 6.32 -6.20
N ARG A 38 -7.52 6.99 -5.06
CA ARG A 38 -8.26 8.27 -5.04
C ARG A 38 -7.54 9.39 -5.79
N TYR A 39 -6.22 9.28 -5.93
CA TYR A 39 -5.39 10.24 -6.65
C TYR A 39 -5.16 9.82 -8.11
N HIS A 40 -5.59 8.61 -8.51
CA HIS A 40 -5.44 8.04 -9.86
C HIS A 40 -6.04 8.89 -10.98
N GLY A 41 -7.21 9.49 -10.75
CA GLY A 41 -7.80 10.39 -11.74
C GLY A 41 -7.08 11.74 -11.85
N LYS A 42 -6.42 12.21 -10.78
CA LYS A 42 -5.88 13.57 -10.70
C LYS A 42 -4.61 13.80 -11.54
N HIS A 43 -3.95 12.73 -11.97
CA HIS A 43 -2.70 12.79 -12.74
C HIS A 43 -2.85 12.34 -14.21
N LYS A 44 -4.07 11.98 -14.66
CA LYS A 44 -4.32 11.51 -16.02
C LYS A 44 -4.34 12.61 -17.09
N GLU A 45 -4.60 13.85 -16.72
CA GLU A 45 -4.77 14.96 -17.67
C GLU A 45 -3.42 15.47 -18.23
N THR A 46 -2.32 15.30 -17.49
CA THR A 46 -1.00 15.86 -17.87
C THR A 46 0.15 14.85 -17.84
N ASN A 47 -0.08 13.60 -17.41
CA ASN A 47 0.94 12.56 -17.41
C ASN A 47 0.42 11.30 -18.11
N ASN A 48 0.99 11.00 -19.28
CA ASN A 48 0.66 9.80 -20.05
C ASN A 48 1.07 8.52 -19.29
N GLU A 49 1.96 8.63 -18.30
CA GLU A 49 2.34 7.57 -17.37
C GLU A 49 1.80 7.91 -15.97
N SER A 50 1.08 6.98 -15.35
CA SER A 50 0.59 7.17 -13.99
C SER A 50 1.77 7.24 -13.02
N GLN A 51 2.14 8.45 -12.56
CA GLN A 51 3.15 8.64 -11.52
C GLN A 51 2.75 7.98 -10.19
N LEU A 52 1.51 7.52 -10.04
CA LEU A 52 1.12 6.80 -8.82
C LEU A 52 1.79 5.44 -8.70
N CYS A 53 2.22 4.84 -9.81
CA CYS A 53 3.02 3.61 -9.79
C CYS A 53 4.46 3.86 -9.28
N THR A 54 4.92 5.12 -9.20
CA THR A 54 6.24 5.48 -8.66
C THR A 54 6.19 6.07 -7.25
N VAL A 55 5.00 6.21 -6.65
CA VAL A 55 4.82 6.73 -5.27
C VAL A 55 4.95 5.63 -4.21
N LEU A 56 4.84 4.35 -4.59
CA LEU A 56 5.00 3.19 -3.71
C LEU A 56 6.45 2.99 -3.24
#